data_AF-A0A0Z8JMW4-F1
#
_entry.id   AF-A0A0Z8JMW4-F1
#
_cell.length_a   1.000
_cell.length_b   1.000
_cell.length_c   1.000
_cell.angle_alpha   90.00
_cell.angle_beta   90.00
_cell.angle_gamma   90.00
#
_symmetry.space_group_name_H-M   'P 1'
#
loop_
_entity.id
_entity.type
_entity.pdbx_description
1 polymer ?
#
loop_
_entity_poly.entity_id
_entity_poly.type
_entity_poly.pdbx_seq_one_letter_code
_entity_poly.pdbx_strand_id
1 'polypeptide(L)' 'MIEAERAELLCKAVDRLPEIQRRRFLLYYEYEFNFYQIAAMEHCTASAIQKSVAVAKKKVKAEMRKYLQP' A
#
# COMPACT_ATOMS: atom_id res chain seq x y z
N MET A 1 5.83 -23.50 -3.89
CA MET A 1 4.55 -22.85 -4.26
C MET A 1 3.99 -21.88 -3.19
N ILE A 2 4.64 -21.70 -2.03
CA ILE A 2 4.18 -20.77 -0.98
C ILE A 2 4.41 -19.29 -1.33
N GLU A 3 5.45 -18.97 -2.09
CA GLU A 3 5.76 -17.57 -2.48
C GLU A 3 4.73 -16.99 -3.45
N ALA A 4 4.29 -17.78 -4.44
CA ALA A 4 3.28 -17.37 -5.41
C ALA A 4 1.93 -17.07 -4.73
N GLU A 5 1.51 -17.91 -3.78
CA GLU A 5 0.29 -17.71 -3.00
C GLU A 5 0.37 -16.44 -2.13
N ARG A 6 1.53 -16.18 -1.50
CA ARG A 6 1.76 -14.94 -0.74
C ARG A 6 1.75 -13.70 -1.63
N ALA A 7 2.32 -13.79 -2.83
CA ALA A 7 2.31 -12.71 -3.80
C ALA A 7 0.88 -12.41 -4.29
N GLU A 8 0.13 -13.46 -4.66
CA GLU A 8 -1.28 -13.31 -5.06
C GLU A 8 -2.12 -12.70 -3.94
N LEU A 9 -1.89 -13.11 -2.69
CA LEU A 9 -2.58 -12.56 -1.54
C LEU A 9 -2.24 -11.08 -1.31
N LEU A 10 -0.97 -10.72 -1.46
CA LEU A 10 -0.53 -9.33 -1.37
C LEU A 10 -1.21 -8.48 -2.45
N CYS A 11 -1.27 -8.96 -3.70
CA CYS A 11 -1.98 -8.28 -4.78
C CYS A 11 -3.46 -8.07 -4.43
N LYS A 12 -4.17 -9.12 -3.98
CA LYS A 12 -5.57 -9.02 -3.53
C LYS A 12 -5.76 -8.02 -2.39
N ALA A 13 -4.84 -7.97 -1.43
CA ALA A 13 -4.90 -7.03 -0.31
C ALA A 13 -4.69 -5.58 -0.76
N VAL A 14 -3.79 -5.36 -1.73
CA VAL A 14 -3.55 -4.04 -2.34
C VAL A 14 -4.75 -3.60 -3.19
N ASP A 15 -5.37 -4.51 -3.94
CA ASP A 15 -6.54 -4.21 -4.78
C ASP A 15 -7.76 -3.76 -3.96
N ARG A 16 -7.91 -4.30 -2.74
CA ARG A 16 -8.96 -3.91 -1.79
C ARG A 16 -8.76 -2.54 -1.14
N LEU A 17 -7.61 -1.89 -1.33
CA LEU A 17 -7.40 -0.55 -0.81
C LEU A 17 -8.27 0.47 -1.57
N PRO A 18 -8.76 1.53 -0.90
CA PRO A 18 -9.34 2.69 -1.58
C PRO A 18 -8.37 3.24 -2.62
N GLU A 19 -8.89 3.73 -3.75
CA GLU A 19 -8.09 4.13 -4.91
C GLU A 19 -6.89 5.03 -4.56
N ILE A 20 -7.12 6.08 -3.77
CA ILE A 20 -6.05 7.00 -3.32
C ILE A 20 -5.00 6.27 -2.45
N GLN A 21 -5.43 5.36 -1.57
CA GLN A 21 -4.52 4.59 -0.72
C GLN A 21 -3.71 3.61 -1.57
N ARG A 22 -4.34 2.94 -2.54
CA ARG A 22 -3.68 2.01 -3.47
C ARG A 22 -2.63 2.73 -4.32
N ARG A 23 -3.00 3.84 -4.97
CA ARG A 23 -2.10 4.64 -5.79
C ARG A 23 -0.88 5.09 -5.01
N ARG A 24 -1.08 5.72 -3.85
CA ARG A 24 0.03 6.21 -3.00
C ARG A 24 0.89 5.08 -2.46
N PHE A 25 0.30 3.93 -2.14
CA PHE A 25 1.03 2.75 -1.67
C PHE A 25 1.93 2.18 -2.77
N LEU A 26 1.42 2.02 -3.99
CA LEU A 26 2.20 1.54 -5.14
C LEU A 26 3.31 2.54 -5.51
N LEU A 27 3.00 3.84 -5.56
CA LEU A 27 4.03 4.85 -5.85
C LEU A 27 5.20 4.80 -4.86
N TYR A 28 4.92 4.52 -3.58
CA TYR A 28 5.96 4.44 -2.55
C TYR A 28 6.74 3.11 -2.56
N TYR A 29 6.06 1.97 -2.72
CA TYR A 29 6.68 0.64 -2.58
C TYR A 29 7.15 0.01 -3.89
N GLU A 30 6.43 0.25 -4.99
CA GLU A 30 6.74 -0.33 -6.31
C GLU A 30 7.60 0.62 -7.14
N TYR A 31 7.25 1.91 -7.15
CA TYR A 31 7.95 2.93 -7.95
C TYR A 31 8.99 3.72 -7.16
N GLU A 32 9.21 3.36 -5.89
CA GLU A 32 10.23 3.94 -4.99
C GLU A 32 10.18 5.48 -4.83
N PHE A 33 9.03 6.11 -5.09
CA PHE A 33 8.87 7.54 -4.87
C PHE A 33 8.83 7.87 -3.38
N ASN A 34 9.48 8.98 -3.01
CA ASN A 34 9.36 9.51 -1.66
C ASN A 34 8.07 10.33 -1.47
N PHE A 35 7.71 10.62 -0.22
CA PHE A 35 6.48 11.34 0.10
C PHE A 35 6.39 12.73 -0.52
N TYR A 36 7.51 13.42 -0.75
CA TYR A 36 7.53 14.75 -1.36
C TYR A 36 7.25 14.69 -2.86
N GLN A 37 7.81 13.69 -3.57
CA GLN A 37 7.54 13.48 -4.99
C GLN A 37 6.06 13.17 -5.22
N ILE A 38 5.48 12.27 -4.42
CA ILE A 38 4.06 11.93 -4.50
C ILE A 38 3.18 13.13 -4.14
N ALA A 39 3.56 13.89 -3.11
CA ALA A 39 2.84 15.09 -2.72
C ALA A 39 2.85 16.16 -3.83
N ALA A 40 3.97 16.31 -4.53
CA ALA A 40 4.08 17.21 -5.68
C ALA A 40 3.19 16.75 -6.85
N MET A 41 3.17 15.45 -7.16
CA MET A 41 2.30 14.87 -8.20
C MET A 41 0.81 15.06 -7.92
N GLU A 42 0.41 15.01 -6.65
CA GLU A 42 -1.00 15.10 -6.23
C GLU A 42 -1.40 16.49 -5.72
N HIS A 43 -0.50 17.47 -5.80
CA HIS A 43 -0.69 18.83 -5.28
C HIS A 43 -1.20 18.86 -3.82
N CYS A 44 -0.65 17.99 -2.97
CA CYS A 44 -1.02 17.89 -1.56
C CYS A 44 0.21 17.97 -0.64
N THR A 45 0.02 17.79 0.67
CA THR A 45 1.14 17.80 1.63
C THR A 45 1.77 16.41 1.77
N ALA A 46 3.10 16.36 2.00
CA ALA A 46 3.81 15.11 2.28
C ALA A 46 3.24 14.39 3.53
N SER A 47 2.75 15.14 4.52
CA SER A 47 2.06 14.57 5.69
C SER A 47 0.78 13.81 5.31
N ALA A 48 0.00 14.32 4.34
CA ALA A 48 -1.19 13.63 3.85
C ALA A 48 -0.83 12.31 3.14
N ILE A 49 0.25 12.31 2.35
CA ILE A 49 0.78 11.09 1.72
C ILE A 49 1.22 10.09 2.79
N GLN A 50 2.06 10.51 3.75
CA GLN A 50 2.58 9.66 4.81
C GLN A 50 1.45 8.99 5.61
N LYS A 51 0.43 9.76 6.01
CA LYS A 51 -0.76 9.23 6.72
C LYS A 51 -1.49 8.20 5.85
N SER A 52 -1.70 8.52 4.58
CA SER A 52 -2.39 7.63 3.63
C SER A 52 -1.64 6.31 3.42
N VAL A 53 -0.32 6.36 3.19
CA VAL A 53 0.53 5.18 3.01
C VAL A 53 0.59 4.35 4.30
N ALA A 54 0.69 5.00 5.46
CA ALA A 54 0.68 4.30 6.75
C ALA A 54 -0.64 3.53 6.99
N VAL A 55 -1.78 4.13 6.64
CA VAL A 55 -3.09 3.46 6.72
C VAL A 55 -3.17 2.30 5.71
N ALA A 56 -2.73 2.51 4.47
CA ALA A 56 -2.69 1.46 3.45
C ALA A 56 -1.86 0.26 3.92
N LYS A 57 -0.65 0.51 4.44
CA LYS A 57 0.24 -0.52 4.99
C LYS A 57 -0.42 -1.30 6.14
N LYS A 58 -1.12 -0.62 7.05
CA LYS A 58 -1.85 -1.28 8.15
C LYS A 58 -2.94 -2.21 7.63
N LYS A 59 -3.71 -1.77 6.62
CA LYS A 59 -4.77 -2.58 6.00
C LYS A 59 -4.21 -3.81 5.29
N VAL A 60 -3.17 -3.64 4.47
CA VAL A 60 -2.50 -4.75 3.78
C VAL A 60 -1.98 -5.76 4.81
N LYS A 61 -1.29 -5.29 5.86
CA LYS A 61 -0.79 -6.17 6.93
C LYS A 61 -1.91 -6.88 7.68
N ALA A 62 -3.04 -6.22 7.92
CA ALA A 62 -4.20 -6.81 8.59
C ALA A 62 -4.84 -7.91 7.73
N GLU A 63 -5.00 -7.67 6.43
CA GLU A 63 -5.46 -8.70 5.48
C GLU A 63 -4.48 -9.87 5.48
N MET A 64 -3.18 -9.64 5.27
CA MET A 64 -2.18 -10.72 5.26
C MET A 64 -2.16 -11.53 6.57
N ARG A 65 -2.37 -10.89 7.73
CA ARG A 65 -2.43 -11.59 9.03
C ARG A 65 -3.59 -12.56 9.13
N LYS A 66 -4.76 -12.25 8.53
CA LYS A 66 -5.91 -13.17 8.52
C LYS A 66 -5.60 -14.50 7.83
N TYR A 67 -4.63 -14.52 6.92
CA TYR A 67 -4.22 -15.71 6.17
C TYR A 67 -2.95 -16.37 6.72
N LEU A 68 -2.19 -15.68 7.56
CA LEU A 68 -0.97 -16.19 8.20
C LEU A 68 -1.24 -16.76 9.61
N GLN A 69 -2.47 -16.62 10.13
CA GLN A 69 -2.91 -17.30 11.34
C GLN A 69 -3.61 -18.60 10.92
N PRO A 70 -3.08 -19.78 11.29
CA PRO A 70 -3.76 -21.07 11.08
C PRO A 70 -5.04 -21.19 11.93
#